data_AF-E9GE43-F1
#
_entry.id   AF-E9GE43-F1
#
_cell.length_a   1.000
_cell.length_b   1.000
_cell.length_c   1.000
_cell.angle_alpha   90.00
_cell.angle_beta   90.00
_cell.angle_gamma   90.00
#
_symmetry.space_group_name_H-M   'P 1'
#
loop_
_entity.id
_entity.type
_entity.pdbx_description
1 polymer ?
#
loop_
_entity_poly.entity_id
_entity_poly.type
_entity_poly.pdbx_seq_one_letter_code
_entity_poly.pdbx_strand_id
1 'polypeptide(L)'
;MTENVSLDRSTPQGKQNYDILKKTLIGEAASESEEGQRAIFWVIYNRVRGNNTYWYDAFEGNNIVGVCLAKHQFECWNPGEESDDLIKNLNTSWAKKKMAEIDEWLPRVFEEQNPIGECDHYNNPNKKEDWKELSCINNLDFVKTIGNHHFYRTKPI
;
A
#
# COMPACT_ATOMS: atom_id res chain seq x y z
N MET A 1 0.30 19.87 -10.30
CA MET A 1 0.15 20.71 -9.09
C MET A 1 -0.98 20.07 -8.30
N THR A 2 -0.85 19.42 -7.15
CA THR A 2 0.14 19.46 -6.05
C THR A 2 -0.10 18.22 -5.16
N GLU A 3 0.67 17.13 -5.29
CA GLU A 3 0.59 16.01 -4.31
C GLU A 3 1.96 15.40 -3.95
N ASN A 4 3.07 15.92 -4.49
CA ASN A 4 4.42 15.39 -4.21
C ASN A 4 5.09 16.00 -2.98
N VAL A 5 4.39 16.83 -2.20
CA VAL A 5 4.96 17.47 -1.00
C VAL A 5 5.26 16.42 0.10
N SER A 6 4.57 15.28 0.09
CA SER A 6 4.76 14.24 1.10
C SER A 6 5.97 13.33 0.88
N LEU A 7 6.60 13.28 -0.30
CA LEU A 7 7.68 12.32 -0.60
C LEU A 7 8.99 12.97 -1.08
N ASP A 8 9.15 14.28 -0.88
CA ASP A 8 10.39 14.99 -1.23
C ASP A 8 11.58 14.54 -0.38
N ARG A 9 12.39 13.64 -0.95
CA ARG A 9 13.60 13.07 -0.33
C ARG A 9 14.70 14.11 -0.06
N SER A 10 14.57 15.36 -0.49
CA SER A 10 15.52 16.43 -0.14
C SER A 10 15.40 16.85 1.33
N THR A 11 14.22 16.67 1.94
CA THR A 11 13.93 17.05 3.33
C THR A 11 14.01 15.85 4.28
N PRO A 12 14.31 16.05 5.58
CA PRO A 12 14.22 14.98 6.57
C PRO A 12 12.82 14.34 6.62
N GLN A 13 11.76 15.15 6.56
CA GLN A 13 10.38 14.65 6.62
C GLN A 13 10.03 13.82 5.38
N GLY A 14 10.35 14.30 4.18
CA GLY A 14 10.05 13.53 2.97
C GLY A 14 10.87 12.24 2.87
N LYS A 15 12.09 12.18 3.42
CA LYS A 15 12.83 10.91 3.59
C LYS A 15 12.10 9.94 4.51
N GLN A 16 11.57 10.42 5.64
CA GLN A 16 10.81 9.59 6.57
C GLN A 16 9.52 9.06 5.92
N ASN A 17 8.76 9.93 5.26
CA ASN A 17 7.52 9.56 4.58
C ASN A 17 7.77 8.54 3.46
N TYR A 18 8.87 8.71 2.73
CA TYR A 18 9.29 7.79 1.69
C TYR A 18 9.72 6.43 2.28
N ASP A 19 10.39 6.40 3.43
CA ASP A 19 10.71 5.16 4.15
C ASP A 19 9.45 4.44 4.66
N ILE A 20 8.45 5.17 5.18
CA ILE A 20 7.14 4.63 5.56
C ILE A 20 6.49 3.95 4.35
N LEU A 21 6.40 4.63 3.21
CA LEU A 21 5.81 4.06 2.01
C LEU A 21 6.54 2.77 1.57
N LYS A 22 7.88 2.76 1.56
CA LYS A 22 8.64 1.56 1.18
C LYS A 22 8.42 0.40 2.14
N LYS A 23 8.36 0.66 3.45
CA LYS A 23 8.08 -0.35 4.47
C LYS A 23 6.69 -0.96 4.26
N THR A 24 5.68 -0.13 3.98
CA THR A 24 4.34 -0.59 3.62
C THR A 24 4.39 -1.50 2.39
N LEU A 25 5.05 -1.07 1.30
CA LEU A 25 5.16 -1.87 0.07
C LEU A 25 5.86 -3.22 0.31
N ILE A 26 6.87 -3.27 1.18
CA ILE A 26 7.55 -4.52 1.55
C ILE A 26 6.63 -5.42 2.39
N GLY A 27 5.97 -4.86 3.41
CA GLY A 27 5.06 -5.62 4.26
C GLY A 27 3.94 -6.30 3.46
N GLU A 28 3.43 -5.61 2.44
CA GLU A 28 2.28 -6.08 1.67
C GLU A 28 2.65 -6.89 0.43
N ALA A 29 3.77 -6.57 -0.23
CA ALA A 29 4.05 -7.09 -1.57
C ALA A 29 5.52 -7.44 -1.84
N ALA A 30 6.36 -7.65 -0.81
CA ALA A 30 7.77 -7.99 -1.04
C ALA A 30 8.00 -9.29 -1.83
N SER A 31 7.08 -10.26 -1.74
CA SER A 31 7.11 -11.51 -2.50
C SER A 31 6.54 -11.38 -3.91
N GLU A 32 5.91 -10.25 -4.23
CA GLU A 32 5.26 -10.03 -5.52
C GLU A 32 6.26 -9.49 -6.56
N SER A 33 5.88 -9.59 -7.83
CA SER A 33 6.57 -8.92 -8.93
C SER A 33 6.54 -7.39 -8.76
N GLU A 34 7.34 -6.68 -9.55
CA GLU A 34 7.29 -5.22 -9.58
C GLU A 34 5.88 -4.69 -9.91
N GLU A 35 5.14 -5.33 -10.84
CA GLU A 35 3.75 -4.98 -11.14
C GLU A 35 2.85 -5.12 -9.90
N GLY A 36 3.02 -6.18 -9.10
CA GLY A 36 2.26 -6.38 -7.86
C GLY A 36 2.58 -5.36 -6.79
N GLN A 37 3.86 -4.97 -6.64
CA GLN A 37 4.27 -3.90 -5.73
C GLN A 37 3.70 -2.54 -6.16
N ARG A 38 3.79 -2.22 -7.46
CA ARG A 38 3.18 -1.02 -8.05
C ARG A 38 1.67 -0.99 -7.87
N ALA A 39 1.00 -2.13 -7.98
CA ALA A 39 -0.43 -2.21 -7.72
C ALA A 39 -0.79 -1.81 -6.28
N ILE A 40 -0.02 -2.24 -5.27
CA ILE A 40 -0.22 -1.78 -3.88
C ILE A 40 0.04 -0.28 -3.74
N PHE A 41 1.06 0.28 -4.39
CA PHE A 41 1.24 1.74 -4.45
C PHE A 41 -0.01 2.44 -4.99
N TRP A 42 -0.57 1.94 -6.09
CA TRP A 42 -1.77 2.53 -6.69
C TRP A 42 -3.01 2.38 -5.82
N VAL A 43 -3.13 1.33 -4.99
CA VAL A 43 -4.18 1.24 -3.96
C VAL A 43 -4.04 2.38 -2.96
N ILE A 44 -2.82 2.61 -2.43
CA ILE A 44 -2.55 3.72 -1.49
C ILE A 44 -2.91 5.06 -2.15
N TYR A 45 -2.49 5.27 -3.39
CA TYR A 45 -2.77 6.49 -4.14
C TYR A 45 -4.27 6.71 -4.39
N ASN A 46 -5.01 5.66 -4.76
CA ASN A 46 -6.45 5.72 -4.96
C ASN A 46 -7.21 6.01 -3.66
N ARG A 47 -6.76 5.46 -2.53
CA ARG A 47 -7.32 5.77 -1.20
C ARG A 47 -7.16 7.25 -0.85
N VAL A 48 -6.00 7.85 -1.15
CA VAL A 48 -5.78 9.29 -0.99
C VAL A 48 -6.75 10.09 -1.85
N ARG A 49 -6.84 9.75 -3.15
CA ARG A 49 -7.73 10.43 -4.10
C ARG A 49 -9.21 10.29 -3.77
N GLY A 50 -9.61 9.15 -3.21
CA GLY A 50 -10.97 8.88 -2.78
C GLY A 50 -11.40 9.76 -1.59
N ASN A 51 -10.45 10.30 -0.83
CA ASN A 51 -10.68 11.25 0.27
C ASN A 51 -11.76 10.81 1.26
N ASN A 52 -11.80 9.50 1.54
CA ASN A 52 -12.68 8.92 2.54
C ASN A 52 -11.92 8.79 3.86
N THR A 53 -12.47 9.33 4.94
CA THR A 53 -11.88 9.32 6.29
C THR A 53 -11.60 7.91 6.83
N TYR A 54 -12.22 6.88 6.25
CA TYR A 54 -11.90 5.49 6.56
C TYR A 54 -10.45 5.11 6.23
N TRP A 55 -9.85 5.72 5.20
CA TRP A 55 -8.60 5.26 4.63
C TRP A 55 -7.34 5.84 5.26
N TYR A 56 -7.45 6.94 5.99
CA TYR A 56 -6.28 7.66 6.48
C TYR A 56 -6.36 7.92 7.98
N ASP A 57 -5.20 7.96 8.62
CA ASP A 57 -5.08 8.35 10.02
C ASP A 57 -5.48 9.83 10.20
N ALA A 58 -6.28 10.11 11.24
CA ALA A 58 -6.83 11.44 11.46
C ALA A 58 -5.77 12.48 11.88
N PHE A 59 -4.64 12.03 12.45
CA PHE A 59 -3.54 12.89 12.85
C PHE A 59 -2.62 13.20 11.67
N GLU A 60 -2.29 12.20 10.85
CA GLU A 60 -1.47 12.36 9.65
C GLU A 60 -2.23 13.03 8.49
N GLY A 61 -3.54 12.82 8.40
CA GLY A 61 -4.44 13.40 7.40
C GLY A 61 -4.49 12.64 6.07
N ASN A 62 -5.26 13.16 5.11
CA ASN A 62 -5.44 12.53 3.79
C ASN A 62 -4.20 12.70 2.90
N ASN A 63 -3.20 11.83 3.10
CA ASN A 63 -2.01 11.74 2.28
C ASN A 63 -1.44 10.32 2.32
N ILE A 64 -0.39 10.05 1.55
CA ILE A 64 0.26 8.73 1.46
C ILE A 64 0.63 8.16 2.83
N VAL A 65 1.20 8.98 3.73
CA VAL A 65 1.62 8.53 5.06
C VAL A 65 0.40 8.25 5.93
N GLY A 66 -0.59 9.14 5.91
CA GLY A 66 -1.82 8.92 6.66
C GLY A 66 -2.55 7.66 6.22
N VAL A 67 -2.54 7.33 4.93
CA VAL A 67 -3.06 6.05 4.45
C VAL A 67 -2.20 4.86 4.93
N CYS A 68 -0.87 4.96 4.84
CA CYS A 68 0.03 3.89 5.29
C CYS A 68 -0.10 3.59 6.79
N LEU A 69 -0.23 4.62 7.63
CA LEU A 69 -0.26 4.49 9.09
C LEU A 69 -1.68 4.33 9.65
N ALA A 70 -2.71 4.37 8.81
CA ALA A 70 -4.08 4.16 9.23
C ALA A 70 -4.26 2.77 9.87
N LYS A 71 -4.90 2.77 11.05
CA LYS A 71 -5.11 1.56 11.83
C LYS A 71 -5.82 0.48 11.01
N HIS A 72 -5.32 -0.75 11.08
CA HIS A 72 -5.85 -1.92 10.37
C HIS A 72 -5.79 -1.88 8.83
N GLN A 73 -5.24 -0.83 8.21
CA GLN A 73 -5.14 -0.75 6.75
C GLN A 73 -3.99 -1.56 6.17
N PHE A 74 -2.90 -1.70 6.93
CA PHE A 74 -1.71 -2.45 6.55
C PHE A 74 -1.19 -3.21 7.77
N GLU A 75 -1.04 -4.53 7.64
CA GLU A 75 -0.79 -5.41 8.79
C GLU A 75 0.58 -5.15 9.42
N CYS A 76 1.56 -4.73 8.61
CA CYS A 76 2.92 -4.43 9.07
C CYS A 76 3.05 -3.27 10.07
N TRP A 77 2.04 -2.39 10.18
CA TRP A 77 2.02 -1.29 11.15
C TRP A 77 1.17 -1.61 12.40
N ASN A 78 0.41 -2.72 12.38
CA ASN A 78 -0.39 -3.13 13.53
C ASN A 78 0.49 -3.93 14.51
N PRO A 79 0.39 -3.69 15.82
CA PRO A 79 1.11 -4.49 16.81
C PRO A 79 0.78 -5.97 16.65
N GLY A 80 1.79 -6.81 16.48
CA GLY A 80 1.64 -8.25 16.27
C GLY A 80 2.79 -8.88 15.49
N GLU A 81 2.68 -10.18 15.24
CA GLU A 81 3.73 -11.00 14.61
C GLU A 81 4.24 -10.41 13.28
N GLU A 82 3.35 -9.88 12.45
CA GLU A 82 3.73 -9.31 11.15
C GLU A 82 4.59 -8.03 11.27
N SER A 83 4.26 -7.16 12.22
CA SER A 83 5.10 -5.98 12.51
C SER A 83 6.47 -6.36 13.04
N ASP A 84 6.52 -7.37 13.92
CA ASP A 84 7.78 -7.89 14.47
C ASP A 84 8.64 -8.51 13.36
N ASP A 85 8.04 -9.24 12.44
CA ASP A 85 8.74 -9.88 11.32
C ASP A 85 9.22 -8.87 10.29
N LEU A 86 8.44 -7.83 9.98
CA LEU A 86 8.94 -6.72 9.14
C LEU A 86 10.18 -6.11 9.81
N ILE A 87 10.09 -5.72 11.09
CA ILE A 87 11.18 -5.07 11.82
C ILE A 87 12.45 -5.95 11.86
N LYS A 88 12.31 -7.24 12.16
CA LYS A 88 13.43 -8.20 12.13
C LYS A 88 14.08 -8.26 10.74
N ASN A 89 13.25 -8.27 9.69
CA ASN A 89 13.72 -8.46 8.33
C ASN A 89 14.34 -7.19 7.72
N LEU A 90 13.95 -5.99 8.15
CA LEU A 90 14.41 -4.73 7.55
C LEU A 90 15.94 -4.52 7.57
N ASN A 91 16.65 -5.15 8.51
CA ASN A 91 18.11 -5.05 8.60
C ASN A 91 18.87 -6.09 7.75
N THR A 92 18.15 -7.07 7.18
CA THR A 92 18.74 -8.15 6.39
C THR A 92 19.23 -7.65 5.02
N SER A 93 20.15 -8.41 4.39
CA SER A 93 20.58 -8.14 3.01
C SER A 93 19.42 -8.23 2.01
N TRP A 94 18.47 -9.13 2.25
CA TRP A 94 17.27 -9.27 1.44
C TRP A 94 16.40 -8.01 1.46
N ALA A 95 16.08 -7.49 2.65
CA ALA A 95 15.23 -6.30 2.74
C ALA A 95 15.92 -5.07 2.17
N LYS A 96 17.24 -4.92 2.38
CA LYS A 96 18.03 -3.85 1.76
C LYS A 96 18.01 -3.93 0.23
N LYS A 97 18.10 -5.14 -0.33
CA LYS A 97 17.97 -5.36 -1.78
C LYS A 97 16.57 -4.97 -2.26
N LYS A 98 15.51 -5.42 -1.56
CA LYS A 98 14.12 -5.09 -1.92
C LYS A 98 13.84 -3.59 -1.84
N MET A 99 14.36 -2.91 -0.81
CA MET A 99 14.32 -1.45 -0.69
C MET A 99 14.97 -0.74 -1.88
N ALA A 100 16.11 -1.25 -2.36
CA ALA A 100 16.80 -0.71 -3.52
C ALA A 100 16.02 -0.94 -4.82
N GLU A 101 15.42 -2.13 -5.00
CA GLU A 101 14.52 -2.42 -6.13
C GLU A 101 13.34 -1.42 -6.15
N ILE A 102 12.74 -1.13 -4.99
CA ILE A 102 11.68 -0.12 -4.87
C ILE A 102 12.19 1.29 -5.20
N ASP A 103 13.41 1.64 -4.78
CA ASP A 103 14.02 2.94 -5.10
C ASP A 103 14.22 3.17 -6.61
N GLU A 104 14.38 2.10 -7.39
CA GLU A 104 14.54 2.19 -8.83
C GLU A 104 13.23 2.52 -9.54
N TRP A 105 12.11 1.91 -9.15
CA TRP A 105 10.84 2.07 -9.86
C TRP A 105 9.93 3.16 -9.28
N LEU A 106 9.93 3.38 -7.96
CA LEU A 106 8.97 4.27 -7.31
C LEU A 106 9.01 5.73 -7.81
N PRO A 107 10.17 6.35 -8.12
CA PRO A 107 10.21 7.70 -8.69
C PRO A 107 9.52 7.83 -10.05
N ARG A 108 9.34 6.71 -10.77
CA ARG A 108 8.77 6.63 -12.11
C ARG A 108 7.37 6.01 -12.13
N VAL A 109 6.77 5.77 -10.96
CA VAL A 109 5.51 5.04 -10.84
C VAL A 109 4.34 5.69 -11.60
N PHE A 110 4.39 7.02 -11.78
CA PHE A 110 3.40 7.79 -12.54
C PHE A 110 3.69 7.89 -14.04
N GLU A 111 4.85 7.43 -14.50
CA GLU A 111 5.18 7.36 -15.94
C GLU A 111 4.44 6.19 -16.61
N GLU A 112 3.99 5.22 -15.81
CA GLU A 112 3.23 4.06 -16.26
C GLU A 112 1.74 4.20 -15.94
N GLN A 113 0.90 3.53 -16.72
CA GLN A 113 -0.53 3.48 -16.47
C GLN A 113 -0.81 2.72 -15.16
N ASN A 114 -1.75 3.24 -14.36
CA ASN A 114 -2.26 2.53 -13.19
C ASN A 114 -2.78 1.13 -13.57
N PRO A 115 -2.14 0.03 -13.11
CA PRO A 115 -2.44 -1.33 -13.55
C PRO A 115 -3.74 -1.87 -12.97
N ILE A 116 -4.38 -1.17 -12.01
CA ILE A 116 -5.58 -1.58 -11.29
C ILE A 116 -6.74 -0.58 -11.39
N GLY A 117 -6.61 0.49 -12.17
CA GLY A 117 -7.66 1.51 -12.30
C GLY A 117 -8.03 2.12 -10.94
N GLU A 118 -9.32 2.22 -10.62
CA GLU A 118 -9.80 2.88 -9.38
C GLU A 118 -9.92 1.92 -8.17
N CYS A 119 -9.21 0.79 -8.17
CA CYS A 119 -9.24 -0.14 -7.02
C CYS A 119 -8.73 0.52 -5.73
N ASP A 120 -9.48 0.33 -4.65
CA ASP A 120 -9.20 0.83 -3.30
C ASP A 120 -9.08 -0.31 -2.26
N HIS A 121 -9.41 -1.54 -2.67
CA HIS A 121 -9.34 -2.74 -1.85
C HIS A 121 -8.49 -3.82 -2.52
N TYR A 122 -7.82 -4.65 -1.72
CA TYR A 122 -7.18 -5.87 -2.17
C TYR A 122 -7.18 -6.91 -1.06
N ASN A 123 -7.07 -8.19 -1.44
CA ASN A 123 -6.78 -9.26 -0.50
C ASN A 123 -5.85 -10.30 -1.10
N ASN A 124 -5.17 -11.06 -0.25
CA ASN A 124 -4.53 -12.30 -0.65
C ASN A 124 -5.45 -13.47 -0.25
N PRO A 125 -6.11 -14.15 -1.21
CA PRO A 125 -7.09 -15.20 -0.90
C PRO A 125 -6.45 -16.42 -0.21
N ASN A 126 -5.13 -16.51 -0.16
CA ASN A 126 -4.39 -17.58 0.52
C ASN A 126 -4.04 -17.23 1.97
N LYS A 127 -4.12 -15.96 2.39
CA LYS A 127 -3.68 -15.52 3.73
C LYS A 127 -4.78 -15.50 4.79
N LYS A 128 -6.08 -15.60 4.43
CA LYS A 128 -7.20 -15.65 5.40
C LYS A 128 -8.50 -16.16 4.75
N GLU A 129 -9.22 -17.04 5.46
CA GLU A 129 -10.59 -17.48 5.10
C GLU A 129 -11.64 -16.38 5.31
N ASP A 130 -11.35 -15.38 6.16
CA ASP A 130 -12.31 -14.38 6.68
C ASP A 130 -12.88 -13.41 5.63
N TRP A 131 -12.22 -13.19 4.49
CA TRP A 131 -12.76 -12.28 3.47
C TRP A 131 -14.09 -12.79 2.90
N LYS A 132 -14.31 -14.10 2.84
CA LYS A 132 -15.56 -14.68 2.32
C LYS A 132 -16.78 -14.40 3.22
N GLU A 133 -16.57 -14.04 4.48
CA GLU A 133 -17.65 -13.77 5.45
C GLU A 133 -17.87 -12.29 5.73
N LEU A 134 -16.99 -11.40 5.26
CA LEU A 134 -17.14 -9.97 5.47
C LEU A 134 -18.22 -9.41 4.53
N SER A 135 -19.29 -8.90 5.15
CA SER A 135 -20.39 -8.16 4.51
C SER A 135 -19.95 -6.98 3.63
N CYS A 136 -18.68 -6.57 3.69
CA CYS A 136 -18.10 -5.53 2.84
C CYS A 136 -18.00 -5.95 1.36
N ILE A 137 -17.83 -7.24 1.02
CA ILE A 137 -17.69 -7.68 -0.39
C ILE A 137 -18.95 -7.40 -1.22
N ASN A 138 -20.13 -7.39 -0.60
CA ASN A 138 -21.38 -7.12 -1.33
C ASN A 138 -21.39 -5.74 -2.00
N ASN A 139 -20.61 -4.79 -1.47
CA ASN A 139 -20.46 -3.44 -2.01
C ASN A 139 -19.16 -3.26 -2.82
N LEU A 140 -18.48 -4.35 -3.18
CA LEU A 140 -17.26 -4.32 -3.97
C LEU A 140 -17.47 -5.00 -5.33
N ASP A 141 -16.86 -4.44 -6.37
CA ASP A 141 -16.68 -5.11 -7.66
C ASP A 141 -15.26 -5.68 -7.73
N PHE A 142 -15.14 -6.95 -8.08
CA PHE A 142 -13.84 -7.52 -8.46
C PHE A 142 -13.34 -6.86 -9.76
N VAL A 143 -12.06 -6.50 -9.77
CA VAL A 143 -11.43 -5.86 -10.94
C VAL A 143 -10.46 -6.80 -11.63
N LYS A 144 -9.44 -7.30 -10.92
CA LYS A 144 -8.46 -8.26 -11.47
C LYS A 144 -7.60 -8.89 -10.38
N THR A 145 -6.79 -9.86 -10.80
CA THR A 145 -5.74 -10.47 -9.99
C THR A 145 -4.36 -10.03 -10.52
N ILE A 146 -3.43 -9.69 -9.63
CA ILE A 146 -2.00 -9.51 -9.94
C ILE A 146 -1.21 -10.29 -8.88
N GLY A 147 -0.44 -11.27 -9.34
CA GLY A 147 0.26 -12.20 -8.45
C GLY A 147 -0.70 -12.87 -7.47
N ASN A 148 -0.43 -12.75 -6.18
CA ASN A 148 -1.28 -13.31 -5.13
C ASN A 148 -2.43 -12.40 -4.69
N HIS A 149 -2.56 -11.19 -5.24
CA HIS A 149 -3.58 -10.24 -4.81
C HIS A 149 -4.79 -10.22 -5.74
N HIS A 150 -6.00 -10.25 -5.17
CA HIS A 150 -7.24 -9.88 -5.85
C HIS A 150 -7.58 -8.43 -5.50
N PHE A 151 -7.88 -7.64 -6.51
CA PHE A 151 -8.18 -6.21 -6.39
C PHE A 151 -9.66 -5.95 -6.62
N TYR A 152 -10.20 -5.04 -5.82
CA TYR A 152 -11.60 -4.67 -5.84
C TYR A 152 -11.77 -3.15 -5.78
N ARG A 153 -12.90 -2.68 -6.27
CA ARG A 153 -13.33 -1.29 -6.14
C ARG A 153 -14.64 -1.19 -5.37
N THR A 154 -14.82 -0.14 -4.59
CA THR A 154 -16.12 0.22 -4.03
C THR A 154 -17.14 0.48 -5.15
N LYS A 155 -18.34 -0.10 -5.04
CA LYS A 155 -19.44 0.16 -5.98
C LYS A 155 -19.93 1.61 -5.88
N PRO A 156 -20.31 2.24 -7.00
CA PRO A 156 -21.06 3.48 -6.95
C PRO A 156 -22.35 3.30 -6.15
N ILE A 157 -22.70 4.29 -5.33
CA ILE A 157 -24.01 4.38 -4.66
C ILE A 157 -25.07 4.74 -5.70
#